data_AF-A0A3B9UZU3-F1
#
_entry.id   AF-A0A3B9UZU3-F1
#
_cell.length_a   1.000
_cell.length_b   1.000
_cell.length_c   1.000
_cell.angle_alpha   90.00
_cell.angle_beta   90.00
_cell.angle_gamma   90.00
#
_symmetry.space_group_name_H-M   'P 1'
#
loop_
_entity.id
_entity.type
_entity.pdbx_description
1 polymer ?
#
loop_
_entity_poly.entity_id
_entity_poly.type
_entity_poly.pdbx_seq_one_letter_code
_entity_poly.pdbx_strand_id
1 'polypeptide(L)'
;MLMSSQDYRESLRAFNPTVFVRGQRVESVADEPLLAAGVNAVGVTYDYARSPTHRPLACATQETSGQVVNRFLHINSSTDDLLHKLEYTRLVCQETGCAMRYLSMDGFNAVYQSSALVDQAEGTEYHARFLEYLHQSQDADLTVGIAMTDAKGDRSLRPHQQPNPDSYLHVIERRTDGIVISGTKAIVTAAPYVHHLLVLPGRNMVQEDTDFAVACAVPIDTPGLTIVARPAG
;
A
#
# COMPACT_ATOMS: atom_id res chain seq x y z
N MET A 1 2.72 -14.64 10.52
CA MET A 1 1.75 -15.77 10.48
C MET A 1 0.85 -15.55 9.27
N LEU A 2 0.58 -16.57 8.44
CA LEU A 2 -0.28 -16.39 7.27
C LEU A 2 -1.77 -16.37 7.67
N MET A 3 -2.42 -15.24 7.47
CA MET A 3 -3.84 -15.03 7.77
C MET A 3 -4.74 -15.79 6.78
N SER A 4 -5.91 -16.21 7.22
CA SER A 4 -7.04 -16.57 6.35
C SER A 4 -7.83 -15.32 5.93
N SER A 5 -8.76 -15.46 4.98
CA SER A 5 -9.68 -14.38 4.63
C SER A 5 -10.51 -13.89 5.84
N GLN A 6 -10.87 -14.81 6.74
CA GLN A 6 -11.57 -14.49 7.98
C GLN A 6 -10.66 -13.72 8.96
N ASP A 7 -9.40 -14.12 9.11
CA ASP A 7 -8.44 -13.42 9.96
C ASP A 7 -8.16 -12.00 9.42
N TYR A 8 -8.05 -11.84 8.10
CA TYR A 8 -7.93 -10.53 7.45
C TYR A 8 -9.17 -9.67 7.68
N ARG A 9 -10.38 -10.23 7.55
CA ARG A 9 -11.60 -9.48 7.83
C ARG A 9 -11.67 -9.04 9.29
N GLU A 10 -11.23 -9.90 10.22
CA GLU A 10 -11.15 -9.58 11.63
C GLU A 10 -10.08 -8.50 11.90
N SER A 11 -8.91 -8.57 11.25
CA SER A 11 -7.87 -7.57 11.44
C SER A 11 -8.32 -6.17 11.02
N LEU A 12 -9.19 -6.04 10.01
CA LEU A 12 -9.78 -4.76 9.63
C LEU A 12 -10.64 -4.13 10.74
N ARG A 13 -11.26 -4.94 11.63
CA ARG A 13 -12.06 -4.42 12.76
C ARG A 13 -11.19 -3.81 13.86
N ALA A 14 -9.89 -4.10 13.87
CA ALA A 14 -8.95 -3.51 14.81
C ALA A 14 -8.58 -2.05 14.46
N PHE A 15 -8.92 -1.58 13.26
CA PHE A 15 -8.66 -0.21 12.80
C PHE A 15 -9.95 0.62 12.82
N ASN A 16 -9.81 1.94 13.01
CA ASN A 16 -10.94 2.87 12.99
C ASN A 16 -10.75 4.00 11.94
N PRO A 17 -10.65 3.67 10.64
CA PRO A 17 -10.39 4.66 9.61
C PRO A 17 -11.59 5.58 9.40
N THR A 18 -11.34 6.85 9.07
CA THR A 18 -12.41 7.78 8.68
C THR A 18 -12.75 7.58 7.21
N VAL A 19 -13.72 6.71 6.93
CA VAL A 19 -14.16 6.37 5.57
C VAL A 19 -15.57 6.89 5.32
N PHE A 20 -15.80 7.47 4.15
CA PHE A 20 -17.12 7.86 3.66
C PHE A 20 -17.45 7.15 2.35
N VAL A 21 -18.66 6.59 2.25
CA VAL A 21 -19.24 6.06 1.01
C VAL A 21 -20.59 6.75 0.78
N ARG A 22 -20.77 7.36 -0.40
CA ARG A 22 -21.99 8.13 -0.74
C ARG A 22 -22.36 9.19 0.30
N GLY A 23 -21.35 9.85 0.88
CA GLY A 23 -21.54 10.89 1.90
C GLY A 23 -21.90 10.39 3.30
N GLN A 24 -22.01 9.07 3.51
CA GLN A 24 -22.24 8.47 4.81
C GLN A 24 -20.93 7.93 5.39
N ARG A 25 -20.71 8.14 6.68
CA ARG A 25 -19.55 7.58 7.39
C ARG A 25 -19.75 6.08 7.58
N VAL A 26 -18.73 5.30 7.25
CA VAL A 26 -18.71 3.86 7.48
C VAL A 26 -18.29 3.61 8.94
N GLU A 27 -19.08 2.80 9.66
CA GLU A 27 -18.78 2.44 11.06
C GLU A 27 -17.74 1.31 11.16
N SER A 28 -17.87 0.29 10.31
CA SER A 28 -16.94 -0.84 10.22
C SER A 28 -16.70 -1.18 8.75
N VAL A 29 -15.47 -0.99 8.28
CA VAL A 29 -15.07 -1.37 6.92
C VAL A 29 -15.27 -2.87 6.68
N ALA A 30 -14.96 -3.68 7.69
CA ALA A 30 -15.09 -5.12 7.61
C ALA A 30 -16.55 -5.58 7.42
N ASP A 31 -17.52 -4.78 7.84
CA ASP A 31 -18.94 -5.15 7.88
C ASP A 31 -19.83 -4.34 6.94
N GLU A 32 -19.29 -3.30 6.31
CA GLU A 32 -20.02 -2.43 5.38
C GLU A 32 -20.39 -3.18 4.07
N PRO A 33 -21.69 -3.39 3.80
CA PRO A 33 -22.13 -4.08 2.60
C PRO A 33 -21.64 -3.44 1.29
N LEU A 34 -21.52 -2.11 1.24
CA LEU A 34 -21.02 -1.40 0.06
C LEU A 34 -19.53 -1.62 -0.20
N LEU A 35 -18.77 -2.16 0.76
CA LEU A 35 -17.34 -2.46 0.62
C LEU A 35 -17.07 -3.98 0.59
N ALA A 36 -18.07 -4.80 0.88
CA ALA A 36 -17.93 -6.25 1.03
C ALA A 36 -17.29 -6.94 -0.17
N ALA A 37 -17.62 -6.54 -1.41
CA ALA A 37 -17.02 -7.12 -2.61
C ALA A 37 -15.50 -6.89 -2.66
N GLY A 38 -15.04 -5.71 -2.25
CA GLY A 38 -13.62 -5.36 -2.20
C GLY A 38 -12.88 -6.12 -1.11
N VAL A 39 -13.46 -6.20 0.10
CA VAL A 39 -12.93 -7.00 1.21
C VAL A 39 -12.81 -8.46 0.82
N ASN A 40 -13.85 -9.04 0.21
CA ASN A 40 -13.84 -10.44 -0.22
C ASN A 40 -12.77 -10.71 -1.30
N ALA A 41 -12.62 -9.80 -2.28
CA ALA A 41 -11.61 -9.92 -3.33
C ALA A 41 -10.18 -9.92 -2.77
N VAL A 42 -9.87 -9.06 -1.79
CA VAL A 42 -8.57 -9.11 -1.08
C VAL A 42 -8.45 -10.40 -0.27
N GLY A 43 -9.54 -10.83 0.39
CA GLY A 43 -9.60 -12.05 1.20
C GLY A 43 -9.16 -13.32 0.46
N VAL A 44 -9.50 -13.46 -0.84
CA VAL A 44 -9.08 -14.61 -1.67
C VAL A 44 -7.56 -14.80 -1.65
N THR A 45 -6.79 -13.71 -1.63
CA THR A 45 -5.31 -13.76 -1.62
C THR A 45 -4.72 -14.35 -0.33
N TYR A 46 -5.48 -14.28 0.77
CA TYR A 46 -5.11 -14.87 2.05
C TYR A 46 -5.42 -16.38 2.06
N ASP A 47 -6.60 -16.77 1.59
CA ASP A 47 -6.98 -18.18 1.52
C ASP A 47 -6.11 -18.96 0.52
N TYR A 48 -5.71 -18.34 -0.59
CA TYR A 48 -4.81 -18.97 -1.56
C TYR A 48 -3.42 -19.23 -0.96
N ALA A 49 -2.90 -18.35 -0.09
CA ALA A 49 -1.65 -18.58 0.62
C ALA A 49 -1.71 -19.77 1.61
N ARG A 50 -2.92 -20.12 2.07
CA ARG A 50 -3.16 -21.25 2.98
C ARG A 50 -3.58 -22.54 2.26
N SER A 51 -4.07 -22.44 1.03
CA SER A 51 -4.46 -23.59 0.21
C SER A 51 -3.23 -24.41 -0.20
N PRO A 52 -3.17 -25.72 0.08
CA PRO A 52 -2.06 -26.57 -0.35
C PRO A 52 -1.82 -26.53 -1.86
N THR A 53 -2.88 -26.37 -2.65
CA THR A 53 -2.83 -26.31 -4.12
C THR A 53 -2.18 -25.02 -4.63
N HIS A 54 -2.50 -23.88 -4.01
CA HIS A 54 -2.03 -22.57 -4.48
C HIS A 54 -0.76 -22.09 -3.76
N ARG A 55 -0.46 -22.62 -2.57
CA ARG A 55 0.67 -22.23 -1.72
C ARG A 55 2.03 -22.17 -2.44
N PRO A 56 2.39 -23.09 -3.36
CA PRO A 56 3.67 -22.98 -4.09
C PRO A 56 3.82 -21.67 -4.88
N LEU A 57 2.70 -21.14 -5.41
CA LEU A 57 2.67 -19.84 -6.09
C LEU A 57 2.35 -18.69 -5.13
N ALA A 58 1.49 -18.90 -4.15
CA ALA A 58 0.98 -17.86 -3.26
C ALA A 58 1.96 -17.47 -2.13
N CYS A 59 3.02 -18.24 -1.91
CA CYS A 59 4.04 -17.98 -0.91
C CYS A 59 5.46 -17.95 -1.51
N ALA A 60 6.38 -17.31 -0.80
CA ALA A 60 7.81 -17.28 -1.09
C ALA A 60 8.61 -17.21 0.23
N THR A 61 9.87 -17.65 0.22
CA THR A 61 10.78 -17.45 1.35
C THR A 61 11.49 -16.12 1.17
N GLN A 62 11.24 -15.16 2.05
CA GLN A 62 11.92 -13.87 2.02
C GLN A 62 13.40 -14.05 2.42
N GLU A 63 14.32 -13.69 1.53
CA GLU A 63 15.77 -13.91 1.77
C GLU A 63 16.30 -13.17 3.01
N THR A 64 15.80 -11.96 3.26
CA THR A 64 16.28 -11.10 4.36
C THR A 64 15.86 -11.57 5.75
N SER A 65 14.81 -12.39 5.87
CA SER A 65 14.32 -12.90 7.16
C SER A 65 14.30 -14.43 7.26
N GLY A 66 14.43 -15.14 6.13
CA GLY A 66 14.27 -16.59 6.05
C GLY A 66 12.83 -17.09 6.25
N GLN A 67 11.86 -16.19 6.43
CA GLN A 67 10.47 -16.55 6.71
C GLN A 67 9.69 -16.82 5.42
N VAL A 68 8.71 -17.73 5.50
CA VAL A 68 7.73 -17.93 4.44
C VAL A 68 6.65 -16.86 4.55
N VAL A 69 6.53 -16.03 3.52
CA VAL A 69 5.61 -14.89 3.47
C VAL A 69 4.60 -15.05 2.34
N ASN A 70 3.51 -14.28 2.37
CA ASN A 70 2.61 -14.15 1.23
C ASN A 70 3.39 -13.55 0.04
N ARG A 71 3.25 -14.11 -1.16
CA ARG A 71 3.98 -13.64 -2.34
C ARG A 71 3.73 -12.17 -2.63
N PHE A 72 2.53 -11.65 -2.32
CA PHE A 72 2.24 -10.23 -2.50
C PHE A 72 2.91 -9.28 -1.49
N LEU A 73 3.74 -9.79 -0.59
CA LEU A 73 4.62 -9.01 0.29
C LEU A 73 6.11 -9.34 0.07
N HIS A 74 6.44 -10.19 -0.89
CA HIS A 74 7.80 -10.67 -1.13
C HIS A 74 8.63 -9.69 -1.99
N ILE A 75 9.93 -9.58 -1.70
CA ILE A 75 10.90 -8.92 -2.59
C ILE A 75 11.44 -9.94 -3.59
N ASN A 76 11.26 -9.69 -4.89
CA ASN A 76 11.78 -10.57 -5.93
C ASN A 76 13.31 -10.61 -5.90
N SER A 77 13.91 -11.80 -5.85
CA SER A 77 15.36 -11.99 -5.95
C SER A 77 15.78 -12.71 -7.23
N SER A 78 14.80 -13.17 -8.02
CA SER A 78 15.03 -13.94 -9.25
C SER A 78 14.02 -13.59 -10.35
N THR A 79 14.33 -14.00 -11.58
CA THR A 79 13.36 -13.94 -12.70
C THR A 79 12.17 -14.85 -12.46
N ASP A 80 12.36 -15.97 -11.76
CA ASP A 80 11.30 -16.91 -11.44
C ASP A 80 10.29 -16.28 -10.48
N ASP A 81 10.71 -15.43 -9.55
CA ASP A 81 9.77 -14.70 -8.68
C ASP A 81 8.85 -13.77 -9.47
N LEU A 82 9.38 -13.11 -10.52
CA LEU A 82 8.59 -12.26 -11.40
C LEU A 82 7.55 -13.09 -12.17
N LEU A 83 7.93 -14.28 -12.66
CA LEU A 83 7.01 -15.20 -13.33
C LEU A 83 5.96 -15.76 -12.37
N HIS A 84 6.36 -16.14 -11.16
CA HIS A 84 5.42 -16.60 -10.12
C HIS A 84 4.45 -15.50 -9.70
N LYS A 85 4.91 -14.25 -9.59
CA LYS A 85 4.02 -13.11 -9.33
C LYS A 85 3.00 -12.94 -10.46
N LEU A 86 3.45 -12.98 -11.72
CA LEU A 86 2.56 -12.88 -12.89
C LEU A 86 1.48 -13.97 -12.84
N GLU A 87 1.90 -15.21 -12.65
CA GLU A 87 1.01 -16.37 -12.63
C GLU A 87 0.05 -16.34 -11.44
N TYR A 88 0.56 -15.99 -10.25
CA TYR A 88 -0.29 -15.85 -9.06
C TYR A 88 -1.32 -14.73 -9.24
N THR A 89 -0.92 -13.59 -9.81
CA THR A 89 -1.82 -12.48 -10.15
C THR A 89 -2.90 -12.92 -11.13
N ARG A 90 -2.53 -13.64 -12.20
CA ARG A 90 -3.48 -14.21 -13.18
C ARG A 90 -4.52 -15.09 -12.49
N LEU A 91 -4.08 -16.00 -11.63
CA LEU A 91 -4.94 -16.94 -10.91
C LEU A 91 -5.92 -16.23 -9.96
N VAL A 92 -5.47 -15.29 -9.13
CA VAL A 92 -6.39 -14.56 -8.22
C VAL A 92 -7.36 -13.65 -8.98
N CYS A 93 -6.92 -13.06 -10.08
CA CYS A 93 -7.77 -12.19 -10.90
C CYS A 93 -8.81 -12.98 -11.73
N GLN A 94 -8.56 -14.25 -12.05
CA GLN A 94 -9.58 -15.13 -12.63
C GLN A 94 -10.77 -15.34 -11.68
N GLU A 95 -10.51 -15.39 -10.38
CA GLU A 95 -11.54 -15.55 -9.34
C GLU A 95 -12.23 -14.22 -9.00
N THR A 96 -11.46 -13.13 -8.91
CA THR A 96 -11.92 -11.88 -8.26
C THR A 96 -12.08 -10.69 -9.21
N GLY A 97 -11.66 -10.81 -10.47
CA GLY A 97 -11.43 -9.67 -11.34
C GLY A 97 -10.15 -8.92 -10.93
N CYS A 98 -10.24 -8.01 -9.96
CA CYS A 98 -9.08 -7.29 -9.42
C CYS A 98 -8.87 -7.64 -7.94
N ALA A 99 -7.82 -8.41 -7.64
CA ALA A 99 -7.49 -8.82 -6.27
C ALA A 99 -6.76 -7.71 -5.46
N MET A 100 -6.29 -6.65 -6.12
CA MET A 100 -5.72 -5.40 -5.59
C MET A 100 -4.42 -5.53 -4.76
N ARG A 101 -4.27 -6.57 -3.94
CA ARG A 101 -3.15 -6.76 -2.99
C ARG A 101 -1.80 -6.93 -3.67
N TYR A 102 -1.76 -7.37 -4.93
CA TYR A 102 -0.53 -7.44 -5.72
C TYR A 102 0.19 -6.10 -5.85
N LEU A 103 -0.52 -4.97 -5.71
CA LEU A 103 0.08 -3.64 -5.66
C LEU A 103 1.00 -3.45 -4.44
N SER A 104 0.74 -4.14 -3.31
CA SER A 104 1.61 -4.10 -2.13
C SER A 104 3.03 -4.56 -2.53
N MET A 105 3.11 -5.64 -3.31
CA MET A 105 4.37 -6.19 -3.80
C MET A 105 5.08 -5.22 -4.74
N ASP A 106 4.34 -4.57 -5.64
CA ASP A 106 4.88 -3.56 -6.55
C ASP A 106 5.52 -2.40 -5.78
N GLY A 107 4.80 -1.84 -4.82
CA GLY A 107 5.29 -0.77 -3.97
C GLY A 107 6.51 -1.19 -3.15
N PHE A 108 6.48 -2.38 -2.56
CA PHE A 108 7.59 -2.88 -1.74
C PHE A 108 8.85 -3.11 -2.57
N ASN A 109 8.74 -3.72 -3.75
CA ASN A 109 9.90 -3.94 -4.61
C ASN A 109 10.49 -2.62 -5.14
N ALA A 110 9.63 -1.65 -5.48
CA ALA A 110 10.08 -0.32 -5.88
C ALA A 110 10.83 0.39 -4.76
N VAL A 111 10.26 0.43 -3.54
CA VAL A 111 10.89 1.10 -2.39
C VAL A 111 12.14 0.38 -1.93
N TYR A 112 12.18 -0.96 -1.98
CA TYR A 112 13.37 -1.74 -1.66
C TYR A 112 14.57 -1.28 -2.49
N GLN A 113 14.40 -1.15 -3.81
CA GLN A 113 15.46 -0.71 -4.72
C GLN A 113 15.76 0.79 -4.55
N SER A 114 14.73 1.64 -4.52
CA SER A 114 14.94 3.09 -4.50
C SER A 114 15.57 3.56 -3.20
N SER A 115 15.17 3.00 -2.05
CA SER A 115 15.75 3.35 -0.76
C SER A 115 17.24 2.98 -0.68
N ALA A 116 17.64 1.81 -1.18
CA ALA A 116 19.03 1.40 -1.22
C ALA A 116 19.89 2.34 -2.09
N LEU A 117 19.37 2.77 -3.24
CA LEU A 117 20.06 3.71 -4.13
C LEU A 117 20.19 5.10 -3.50
N VAL A 118 19.17 5.58 -2.79
CA VAL A 118 19.21 6.86 -2.07
C VAL A 118 20.21 6.80 -0.90
N ASP A 119 20.21 5.72 -0.14
CA ASP A 119 21.18 5.53 0.95
C ASP A 119 22.62 5.50 0.40
N GLN A 120 22.85 4.83 -0.73
CA GLN A 120 24.16 4.79 -1.39
C GLN A 120 24.63 6.17 -1.88
N ALA A 121 23.73 6.98 -2.42
CA ALA A 121 24.06 8.30 -2.97
C ALA A 121 24.23 9.37 -1.87
N GLU A 122 23.36 9.35 -0.85
CA GLU A 122 23.19 10.46 0.10
C GLU A 122 23.65 10.11 1.53
N GLY A 123 24.07 8.86 1.80
CA GLY A 123 24.49 8.42 3.14
C GLY A 123 23.36 8.43 4.17
N THR A 124 22.13 8.19 3.71
CA THR A 124 20.93 8.13 4.55
C THR A 124 20.67 6.69 5.07
N GLU A 125 19.59 6.50 5.83
CA GLU A 125 19.23 5.21 6.46
C GLU A 125 17.81 4.75 6.08
N TYR A 126 17.30 5.18 4.92
CA TYR A 126 15.94 4.88 4.49
C TYR A 126 15.74 3.39 4.20
N HIS A 127 16.76 2.71 3.67
CA HIS A 127 16.67 1.28 3.35
C HIS A 127 16.53 0.44 4.62
N ALA A 128 17.29 0.75 5.66
CA ALA A 128 17.16 0.06 6.95
C ALA A 128 15.76 0.25 7.56
N ARG A 129 15.20 1.48 7.52
CA ARG A 129 13.84 1.76 7.97
C ARG A 129 12.79 1.02 7.14
N PHE A 130 13.00 0.93 5.83
CA PHE A 130 12.11 0.17 4.96
C PHE A 130 12.17 -1.34 5.23
N LEU A 131 13.35 -1.92 5.44
CA LEU A 131 13.50 -3.34 5.77
C LEU A 131 12.76 -3.70 7.07
N GLU A 132 12.88 -2.86 8.10
CA GLU A 132 12.13 -3.02 9.33
C GLU A 132 10.61 -3.02 9.08
N TYR A 133 10.12 -2.02 8.31
CA TYR A 133 8.70 -1.96 7.94
C TYR A 133 8.22 -3.14 7.08
N LEU A 134 9.07 -3.62 6.16
CA LEU A 134 8.82 -4.78 5.32
C LEU A 134 8.62 -6.02 6.20
N HIS A 135 9.53 -6.27 7.15
CA HIS A 135 9.45 -7.41 8.05
C HIS A 135 8.22 -7.33 8.96
N GLN A 136 7.93 -6.16 9.54
CA GLN A 136 6.69 -5.95 10.30
C GLN A 136 5.44 -6.25 9.47
N SER A 137 5.42 -5.79 8.21
CA SER A 137 4.30 -6.03 7.29
C SER A 137 4.16 -7.50 6.92
N GLN A 138 5.27 -8.21 6.73
CA GLN A 138 5.31 -9.64 6.42
C GLN A 138 4.89 -10.50 7.61
N ASP A 139 5.36 -10.18 8.81
CA ASP A 139 5.06 -10.92 10.03
C ASP A 139 3.57 -10.83 10.39
N ALA A 140 2.99 -9.64 10.24
CA ALA A 140 1.57 -9.36 10.42
C ALA A 140 0.71 -9.67 9.17
N ASP A 141 1.33 -10.12 8.07
CA ASP A 141 0.68 -10.47 6.80
C ASP A 141 -0.27 -9.35 6.29
N LEU A 142 0.20 -8.10 6.35
CA LEU A 142 -0.63 -6.93 6.04
C LEU A 142 -1.04 -6.87 4.57
N THR A 143 -2.11 -6.12 4.32
CA THR A 143 -2.44 -5.57 2.99
C THR A 143 -2.09 -4.09 3.03
N VAL A 144 -1.26 -3.63 2.08
CA VAL A 144 -0.78 -2.24 2.03
C VAL A 144 -1.20 -1.60 0.72
N GLY A 145 -2.01 -0.53 0.79
CA GLY A 145 -2.46 0.21 -0.38
C GLY A 145 -1.37 1.13 -0.91
N ILE A 146 -1.28 1.30 -2.24
CA ILE A 146 -0.27 2.17 -2.85
C ILE A 146 -0.89 3.53 -3.20
N ALA A 147 -0.56 4.54 -2.41
CA ALA A 147 -1.07 5.89 -2.54
C ALA A 147 -0.06 6.77 -3.31
N MET A 148 -0.01 6.56 -4.63
CA MET A 148 0.96 7.23 -5.51
C MET A 148 0.37 8.43 -6.27
N THR A 149 -0.81 8.25 -6.89
CA THR A 149 -1.40 9.27 -7.76
C THR A 149 -2.00 10.41 -6.94
N ASP A 150 -1.49 11.63 -7.11
CA ASP A 150 -2.06 12.84 -6.52
C ASP A 150 -3.34 13.32 -7.24
N ALA A 151 -4.05 14.30 -6.69
CA ALA A 151 -5.19 14.96 -7.36
C ALA A 151 -4.76 15.82 -8.57
N LYS A 152 -3.51 16.28 -8.59
CA LYS A 152 -2.76 16.91 -9.69
C LYS A 152 -3.20 18.31 -10.16
N GLY A 153 -4.33 18.85 -9.73
CA GLY A 153 -4.68 20.25 -10.01
C GLY A 153 -4.66 20.59 -11.50
N ASP A 154 -3.99 21.67 -11.91
CA ASP A 154 -3.72 21.96 -13.32
C ASP A 154 -2.60 21.04 -13.84
N ARG A 155 -2.91 20.23 -14.86
CA ARG A 155 -2.00 19.20 -15.38
C ARG A 155 -0.82 19.80 -16.15
N SER A 156 -0.91 21.06 -16.55
CA SER A 156 0.18 21.81 -17.20
C SER A 156 1.22 22.34 -16.21
N LEU A 157 0.91 22.35 -14.91
CA LEU A 157 1.77 22.89 -13.86
C LEU A 157 2.48 21.78 -13.07
N ARG A 158 3.66 22.10 -12.54
CA ARG A 158 4.36 21.27 -11.54
C ARG A 158 3.75 21.41 -10.14
N PRO A 159 4.02 20.46 -9.21
CA PRO A 159 3.52 20.54 -7.84
C PRO A 159 3.74 21.90 -7.16
N HIS A 160 4.97 22.43 -7.17
CA HIS A 160 5.29 23.73 -6.57
C HIS A 160 4.61 24.95 -7.24
N GLN A 161 4.05 24.76 -8.44
CA GLN A 161 3.39 25.82 -9.21
C GLN A 161 1.87 25.79 -9.04
N GLN A 162 1.32 24.77 -8.37
CA GLN A 162 -0.12 24.65 -8.20
C GLN A 162 -0.64 25.80 -7.32
N PRO A 163 -1.76 26.45 -7.70
CA PRO A 163 -2.37 27.47 -6.85
C PRO A 163 -2.89 26.87 -5.53
N ASN A 164 -3.24 25.58 -5.54
CA ASN A 164 -3.52 24.81 -4.34
C ASN A 164 -2.41 23.75 -4.14
N PRO A 165 -1.52 23.90 -3.14
CA PRO A 165 -0.45 22.95 -2.90
C PRO A 165 -0.97 21.56 -2.50
N ASP A 166 -2.13 21.46 -1.85
CA ASP A 166 -2.76 20.18 -1.44
C ASP A 166 -3.28 19.33 -2.62
N SER A 167 -3.23 19.86 -3.84
CA SER A 167 -3.44 19.05 -5.05
C SER A 167 -2.36 17.98 -5.25
N TYR A 168 -1.22 18.13 -4.55
CA TYR A 168 -0.19 17.12 -4.35
C TYR A 168 0.10 16.93 -2.87
N LEU A 169 0.42 15.69 -2.48
CA LEU A 169 0.86 15.43 -1.12
C LEU A 169 2.27 16.01 -0.90
N HIS A 170 2.46 16.76 0.19
CA HIS A 170 3.72 17.42 0.52
C HIS A 170 3.94 17.51 2.03
N VAL A 171 5.18 17.79 2.42
CA VAL A 171 5.57 18.09 3.78
C VAL A 171 5.20 19.53 4.11
N ILE A 172 4.42 19.74 5.18
CA ILE A 172 4.06 21.08 5.69
C ILE A 172 4.86 21.47 6.93
N GLU A 173 5.45 20.49 7.61
CA GLU A 173 6.26 20.72 8.81
C GLU A 173 7.31 19.62 8.99
N ARG A 174 8.51 20.01 9.40
CA ARG A 174 9.61 19.11 9.74
C ARG A 174 9.97 19.30 11.21
N ARG A 175 9.92 18.22 11.99
CA ARG A 175 10.18 18.19 13.42
C ARG A 175 11.33 17.23 13.71
N THR A 176 11.85 17.27 14.93
CA THR A 176 12.92 16.35 15.37
C THR A 176 12.46 14.90 15.46
N ASP A 177 11.16 14.68 15.65
CA ASP A 177 10.51 13.38 15.79
C ASP A 177 9.77 12.91 14.51
N GLY A 178 9.76 13.70 13.44
CA GLY A 178 9.13 13.31 12.18
C GLY A 178 8.74 14.46 11.28
N ILE A 179 7.76 14.20 10.40
CA ILE A 179 7.21 15.17 9.45
C ILE A 179 5.69 15.21 9.57
N VAL A 180 5.10 16.36 9.25
CA VAL A 180 3.66 16.49 9.02
C VAL A 180 3.44 16.65 7.52
N ILE A 181 2.53 15.85 6.97
CA ILE A 181 2.19 15.85 5.55
C ILE A 181 0.73 16.29 5.33
N SER A 182 0.48 16.99 4.22
CA SER A 182 -0.85 17.39 3.78
C SER A 182 -0.99 17.17 2.27
N GLY A 183 -2.22 16.98 1.82
CA GLY A 183 -2.57 16.90 0.40
C GLY A 183 -3.46 15.72 0.06
N THR A 184 -3.69 15.53 -1.24
CA THR A 184 -4.71 14.58 -1.73
C THR A 184 -4.10 13.54 -2.66
N LYS A 185 -4.22 12.26 -2.28
CA LYS A 185 -4.04 11.12 -3.18
C LYS A 185 -5.38 10.70 -3.77
N ALA A 186 -5.44 10.60 -5.09
CA ALA A 186 -6.61 10.22 -5.85
C ALA A 186 -6.50 8.75 -6.31
N ILE A 187 -7.66 8.15 -6.58
CA ILE A 187 -7.79 6.82 -7.22
C ILE A 187 -6.95 5.71 -6.55
N VAL A 188 -6.82 5.75 -5.22
CA VAL A 188 -6.09 4.75 -4.46
C VAL A 188 -6.93 3.48 -4.36
N THR A 189 -6.61 2.50 -5.21
CA THR A 189 -7.25 1.19 -5.22
C THR A 189 -7.19 0.54 -3.83
N ALA A 190 -8.31 -0.06 -3.41
CA ALA A 190 -8.47 -0.73 -2.12
C ALA A 190 -8.39 0.13 -0.86
N ALA A 191 -8.17 1.45 -0.96
CA ALA A 191 -7.88 2.30 0.21
C ALA A 191 -8.76 2.05 1.45
N PRO A 192 -10.09 1.87 1.36
CA PRO A 192 -10.90 1.64 2.55
C PRO A 192 -10.54 0.37 3.33
N TYR A 193 -10.06 -0.69 2.67
CA TYR A 193 -9.90 -2.05 3.23
C TYR A 193 -8.44 -2.54 3.19
N VAL A 194 -7.49 -1.64 3.40
CA VAL A 194 -6.07 -1.97 3.65
C VAL A 194 -5.70 -1.63 5.10
N HIS A 195 -4.58 -2.15 5.58
CA HIS A 195 -4.09 -1.86 6.94
C HIS A 195 -3.32 -0.55 6.95
N HIS A 196 -2.42 -0.38 5.98
CA HIS A 196 -1.59 0.81 5.81
C HIS A 196 -1.63 1.32 4.36
N LEU A 197 -1.25 2.58 4.16
CA LEU A 197 -0.98 3.19 2.86
C LEU A 197 0.52 3.45 2.71
N LEU A 198 1.11 2.98 1.62
CA LEU A 198 2.43 3.38 1.17
C LEU A 198 2.28 4.62 0.27
N VAL A 199 2.58 5.78 0.83
CA VAL A 199 2.57 7.07 0.15
C VAL A 199 3.83 7.19 -0.69
N LEU A 200 3.69 7.46 -1.98
CA LEU A 200 4.80 7.63 -2.92
C LEU A 200 4.60 8.88 -3.79
N PRO A 201 5.68 9.53 -4.28
CA PRO A 201 5.56 10.60 -5.26
C PRO A 201 5.01 10.09 -6.60
N GLY A 202 4.07 10.83 -7.21
CA GLY A 202 3.39 10.41 -8.44
C GLY A 202 4.08 10.83 -9.75
N ARG A 203 5.26 11.45 -9.70
CA ARG A 203 6.04 11.92 -10.86
C ARG A 203 7.50 12.21 -10.47
N ASN A 204 8.34 12.47 -11.48
CA ASN A 204 9.69 13.01 -11.28
C ASN A 204 9.62 14.45 -10.72
N MET A 205 10.27 14.66 -9.57
CA MET A 205 10.35 15.91 -8.83
C MET A 205 11.65 16.65 -9.17
N VAL A 206 11.55 17.98 -9.35
CA VAL A 206 12.75 18.85 -9.48
C VAL A 206 13.12 19.46 -8.12
N GLN A 207 14.18 20.27 -8.09
CA GLN A 207 14.66 20.90 -6.87
C GLN A 207 13.59 21.79 -6.21
N GLU A 208 12.76 22.47 -6.99
CA GLU A 208 11.66 23.28 -6.47
C GLU A 208 10.51 22.42 -5.89
N ASP A 209 10.46 21.13 -6.23
CA ASP A 209 9.46 20.18 -5.75
C ASP A 209 9.93 19.41 -4.48
N THR A 210 11.01 19.83 -3.80
CA THR A 210 11.60 19.06 -2.67
C THR A 210 10.59 18.66 -1.59
N ASP A 211 9.64 19.52 -1.22
CA ASP A 211 8.66 19.19 -0.19
C ASP A 211 7.60 18.17 -0.65
N PHE A 212 7.47 17.94 -1.96
CA PHE A 212 6.58 16.93 -2.55
C PHE A 212 7.28 15.57 -2.73
N ALA A 213 8.61 15.51 -2.57
CA ALA A 213 9.41 14.30 -2.69
C ALA A 213 9.39 13.49 -1.38
N VAL A 214 8.22 13.00 -0.99
CA VAL A 214 8.01 12.22 0.25
C VAL A 214 7.52 10.81 -0.03
N ALA A 215 8.15 9.83 0.62
CA ALA A 215 7.73 8.44 0.66
C ALA A 215 7.64 7.96 2.11
N CYS A 216 6.49 7.42 2.51
CA CYS A 216 6.28 6.92 3.88
C CYS A 216 5.13 5.89 3.92
N ALA A 217 5.11 5.09 4.98
CA ALA A 217 3.97 4.24 5.31
C ALA A 217 3.09 4.94 6.37
N VAL A 218 1.77 4.89 6.20
CA VAL A 218 0.80 5.54 7.09
C VAL A 218 -0.29 4.52 7.45
N PRO A 219 -0.53 4.24 8.75
CA PRO A 219 -1.70 3.46 9.18
C PRO A 219 -3.02 4.05 8.69
N ILE A 220 -3.99 3.19 8.35
CA ILE A 220 -5.22 3.63 7.70
C ILE A 220 -6.13 4.47 8.59
N ASP A 221 -5.94 4.40 9.90
CA ASP A 221 -6.67 5.15 10.92
C ASP A 221 -5.85 6.27 11.57
N THR A 222 -4.71 6.64 10.97
CA THR A 222 -3.93 7.80 11.41
C THR A 222 -4.81 9.05 11.48
N PRO A 223 -4.80 9.81 12.60
CA PRO A 223 -5.56 11.04 12.73
C PRO A 223 -5.29 12.03 11.59
N GLY A 224 -6.34 12.59 11.01
CA GLY A 224 -6.27 13.51 9.87
C GLY A 224 -6.42 12.83 8.50
N LEU A 225 -6.32 11.49 8.42
CA LEU A 225 -6.60 10.75 7.19
C LEU A 225 -8.11 10.58 6.98
N THR A 226 -8.63 11.03 5.83
CA THR A 226 -10.01 10.83 5.41
C THR A 226 -10.06 10.16 4.05
N ILE A 227 -10.87 9.11 3.92
CA ILE A 227 -11.05 8.36 2.68
C ILE A 227 -12.46 8.58 2.17
N VAL A 228 -12.57 9.11 0.95
CA VAL A 228 -13.84 9.22 0.23
C VAL A 228 -13.86 8.17 -0.85
N ALA A 229 -14.72 7.17 -0.69
CA ALA A 229 -14.78 5.99 -1.54
C ALA A 229 -16.10 5.87 -2.31
N ARG A 230 -16.03 5.11 -3.40
CA ARG A 230 -17.21 4.59 -4.11
C ARG A 230 -17.53 3.17 -3.60
N PRO A 231 -18.76 2.67 -3.79
CA PRO A 231 -19.06 1.26 -3.55
C PRO A 231 -18.09 0.35 -4.31
N ALA A 232 -17.72 -0.77 -3.68
CA ALA A 232 -16.97 -1.85 -4.30
C ALA A 232 -17.92 -2.74 -5.10
N GLY A 233 -17.50 -3.14 -6.31
CA GLY A 233 -18.36 -3.75 -7.33
C GLY A 233 -18.55 -2.81 -8.51
#